data_AF-A2YJX8-F1
#
_entry.id   AF-A2YJX8-F1
#
_cell.length_a   1.000
_cell.length_b   1.000
_cell.length_c   1.000
_cell.angle_alpha   90.00
_cell.angle_beta   90.00
_cell.angle_gamma   90.00
#
_symmetry.space_group_name_H-M   'P 1'
#
loop_
_entity.id
_entity.type
_entity.pdbx_description
1 polymer ?
#
loop_
_entity_poly.entity_id
_entity_poly.type
_entity_poly.pdbx_seq_one_letter_code
_entity_poly.pdbx_strand_id
1 'polypeptide(L)'
;MSVKNTKPMDAEYKFDGQPFERIQLADKGDKLGPGKTVVHRLSSGSEGAIVPALGNAGAQEYRKESAKGTFEVEVAIAGEVRYTARLTKCKIEATCPLKLQLAPPGTTSVAFQKVKCKLTKPEKNC
;
A
#
# COMPACT_ATOMS: atom_id res chain seq x y z
N MET A 1 22.85 -2.69 -11.13
CA MET A 1 22.81 -1.21 -10.98
C MET A 1 21.98 -0.86 -9.77
N SER A 2 22.34 0.20 -9.04
CA SER A 2 21.50 0.71 -7.95
C SER A 2 20.36 1.57 -8.49
N VAL A 3 19.25 1.56 -7.77
CA VAL A 3 18.05 2.37 -8.03
C VAL A 3 17.96 3.44 -6.96
N LYS A 4 17.60 4.66 -7.34
CA LYS A 4 17.40 5.79 -6.42
C LYS A 4 15.99 6.33 -6.56
N ASN A 5 15.31 6.56 -5.45
CA ASN A 5 14.02 7.23 -5.44
C ASN A 5 14.19 8.71 -5.82
N THR A 6 13.46 9.18 -6.84
CA THR A 6 13.48 10.59 -7.27
C THR A 6 12.38 11.41 -6.60
N LYS A 7 11.35 10.73 -6.08
CA LYS A 7 10.28 11.25 -5.23
C LYS A 7 10.11 10.30 -4.03
N PRO A 8 9.44 10.73 -2.94
CA PRO A 8 8.98 9.80 -1.92
C PRO A 8 8.17 8.67 -2.54
N MET A 9 8.28 7.48 -1.96
CA MET A 9 7.46 6.34 -2.31
C MET A 9 6.40 6.18 -1.23
N ASP A 10 5.15 6.09 -1.63
CA ASP A 10 4.01 6.06 -0.73
C ASP A 10 3.17 4.81 -0.98
N ALA A 11 2.56 4.32 0.08
CA ALA A 11 1.46 3.36 0.06
C ALA A 11 0.18 4.05 0.52
N GLU A 12 -0.89 3.88 -0.23
CA GLU A 12 -2.22 4.37 0.10
C GLU A 12 -3.14 3.18 0.33
N TYR A 13 -3.76 3.12 1.50
CA TYR A 13 -4.87 2.22 1.74
C TYR A 13 -6.15 2.83 1.18
N LYS A 14 -6.84 2.04 0.37
CA LYS A 14 -8.10 2.40 -0.26
C LYS A 14 -9.18 1.42 0.15
N PHE A 15 -10.35 1.95 0.44
CA PHE A 15 -11.55 1.19 0.71
C PHE A 15 -12.62 1.63 -0.28
N ASP A 16 -13.15 0.68 -1.05
CA ASP A 16 -14.06 0.97 -2.18
C ASP A 16 -13.51 2.07 -3.12
N GLY A 17 -12.22 1.98 -3.47
CA GLY A 17 -11.52 2.96 -4.32
C GLY A 17 -11.22 4.31 -3.66
N GLN A 18 -11.72 4.59 -2.45
CA GLN A 18 -11.46 5.83 -1.72
C GLN A 18 -10.24 5.69 -0.80
N PRO A 19 -9.22 6.56 -0.92
CA PRO A 19 -8.08 6.54 -0.02
C PRO A 19 -8.51 7.00 1.38
N PHE A 20 -8.13 6.26 2.41
CA PHE A 20 -8.40 6.61 3.81
C PHE A 20 -7.14 6.75 4.66
N GLU A 21 -6.01 6.17 4.23
CA GLU A 21 -4.74 6.30 4.94
C GLU A 21 -3.58 6.26 3.95
N ARG A 22 -2.55 7.07 4.20
CA ARG A 22 -1.33 7.14 3.39
C ARG A 22 -0.11 6.98 4.29
N ILE A 23 0.80 6.11 3.87
CA ILE A 23 2.02 5.78 4.59
C ILE A 23 3.21 5.94 3.64
N GLN A 24 4.19 6.72 4.06
CA GLN A 24 5.42 6.87 3.30
C GLN A 24 6.32 5.64 3.52
N LEU A 25 6.68 4.97 2.41
CA LEU A 25 7.53 3.78 2.40
C LEU A 25 9.02 4.12 2.36
N ALA A 26 9.38 5.16 1.60
CA ALA A 26 10.76 5.56 1.38
C ALA A 26 10.86 7.05 1.04
N ASP A 27 11.96 7.66 1.43
CA ASP A 27 12.25 9.06 1.19
C ASP A 27 12.77 9.31 -0.23
N LYS A 28 12.68 10.58 -0.64
CA LYS A 28 13.36 11.04 -1.82
C LYS A 28 14.88 10.88 -1.61
N GLY A 29 15.49 10.13 -2.51
CA GLY A 29 16.92 9.94 -2.57
C GLY A 29 17.44 8.66 -1.93
N ASP A 30 16.55 7.89 -1.28
CA ASP A 30 16.83 6.54 -0.84
C ASP A 30 17.33 5.67 -1.99
N LYS A 31 18.31 4.82 -1.69
CA LYS A 31 19.00 3.99 -2.67
C LYS A 31 18.79 2.52 -2.37
N LEU A 32 18.35 1.78 -3.37
CA LEU A 32 18.36 0.33 -3.38
C LEU A 32 19.60 -0.18 -4.12
N GLY A 33 20.42 -0.97 -3.41
CA GLY A 33 21.61 -1.59 -3.99
C GLY A 33 21.27 -2.65 -5.06
N PRO A 34 22.20 -2.98 -5.96
CA PRO A 34 21.99 -4.02 -6.96
C PRO A 34 21.68 -5.38 -6.32
N GLY A 35 20.61 -6.04 -6.77
CA GLY A 35 20.20 -7.36 -6.25
C GLY A 35 19.69 -7.35 -4.81
N LYS A 36 19.52 -6.18 -4.19
CA LYS A 36 18.99 -6.05 -2.83
C LYS A 36 17.47 -6.01 -2.86
N THR A 37 16.88 -6.63 -1.85
CA THR A 37 15.45 -6.54 -1.55
C THR A 37 15.29 -5.74 -0.26
N VAL A 38 14.34 -4.81 -0.24
CA VAL A 38 13.95 -4.06 0.96
C VAL A 38 12.55 -4.51 1.36
N VAL A 39 12.36 -4.71 2.66
CA VAL A 39 11.07 -5.04 3.25
C VAL A 39 10.54 -3.80 3.94
N HIS A 40 9.40 -3.31 3.48
CA HIS A 40 8.67 -2.23 4.15
C HIS A 40 7.59 -2.82 5.04
N ARG A 41 7.62 -2.49 6.33
CA ARG A 41 6.57 -2.86 7.27
C ARG A 41 5.61 -1.69 7.42
N LEU A 42 4.39 -1.90 6.96
CA LEU A 42 3.29 -0.96 7.12
C LEU A 42 2.65 -1.19 8.50
N SER A 43 2.49 -0.13 9.28
CA SER A 43 1.70 -0.12 10.51
C SER A 43 0.58 0.89 10.34
N SER A 44 -0.66 0.43 10.47
CA SER A 44 -1.89 1.22 10.37
C SER A 44 -2.74 0.93 11.59
N GLY A 45 -3.49 1.95 12.04
CA GLY A 45 -4.33 1.89 13.23
C GLY A 45 -3.55 2.17 14.52
N SER A 46 -3.91 3.26 15.19
CA SER A 46 -3.60 3.45 16.61
C SER A 46 -4.90 3.78 17.34
N GLU A 47 -5.06 3.28 18.57
CA GLU A 47 -6.29 3.43 19.38
C GLU A 47 -6.67 4.91 19.66
N GLY A 48 -5.80 5.87 19.31
CA GLY A 48 -6.03 7.31 19.45
C GLY A 48 -5.83 8.14 18.18
N ALA A 49 -5.53 7.54 17.02
CA ALA A 49 -5.45 8.30 15.77
C ALA A 49 -6.85 8.61 15.26
N ILE A 50 -7.08 9.87 14.92
CA ILE A 50 -8.21 10.28 14.08
C ILE A 50 -7.94 9.67 12.71
N VAL A 51 -8.41 8.44 12.49
CA VAL A 51 -8.47 7.83 11.16
C VAL A 51 -9.25 8.82 10.30
N PRO A 52 -8.73 9.29 9.15
CA PRO A 52 -9.55 10.05 8.21
C PRO A 52 -10.82 9.25 8.00
N ALA A 53 -11.94 9.78 8.48
CA ALA A 53 -13.17 9.03 8.53
C ALA A 53 -13.42 8.48 7.14
N LEU A 54 -13.59 7.16 7.02
CA LEU A 54 -14.20 6.55 5.84
C LEU A 54 -15.40 7.44 5.52
N GLY A 55 -15.37 8.15 4.40
CA GLY A 55 -16.41 9.13 4.06
C GLY A 55 -17.79 8.47 4.08
N ASN A 56 -18.88 9.23 3.94
CA ASN A 56 -20.23 8.65 4.01
C ASN A 56 -20.44 7.42 3.11
N ALA A 57 -19.74 7.32 1.98
CA ALA A 57 -19.70 6.13 1.13
C ALA A 57 -18.95 4.94 1.78
N GLY A 58 -17.70 5.15 2.21
CA GLY A 58 -16.91 4.14 2.91
C GLY A 58 -17.54 3.64 4.22
N ALA A 59 -18.29 4.49 4.94
CA ALA A 59 -19.02 4.08 6.14
C ALA A 59 -20.20 3.14 5.84
N GLN A 60 -20.87 3.29 4.68
CA GLN A 60 -21.94 2.37 4.27
C GLN A 60 -21.38 1.02 3.84
N GLU A 61 -20.32 1.01 3.03
CA GLU A 61 -19.68 -0.24 2.64
C GLU A 61 -19.03 -0.95 3.84
N TYR A 62 -18.45 -0.19 4.78
CA TYR A 62 -17.98 -0.76 6.05
C TYR A 62 -19.11 -1.46 6.82
N ARG A 63 -20.32 -0.90 6.86
CA ARG A 63 -21.48 -1.55 7.53
C ARG A 63 -21.93 -2.81 6.80
N LYS A 64 -21.84 -2.85 5.47
CA LYS A 64 -22.18 -4.03 4.67
C LYS A 64 -21.15 -5.15 4.84
N GLU A 65 -19.87 -4.78 4.87
CA GLU A 65 -18.75 -5.72 4.99
C GLU A 65 -18.53 -6.19 6.44
N SER A 66 -18.80 -5.35 7.43
CA SER A 66 -18.75 -5.74 8.85
C SER A 66 -19.78 -6.82 9.17
N ALA A 67 -20.97 -6.78 8.56
CA ALA A 67 -21.96 -7.83 8.67
C ALA A 67 -21.49 -9.17 8.05
N LYS A 68 -20.59 -9.12 7.07
CA LYS A 68 -19.96 -10.31 6.45
C LYS A 68 -18.68 -10.74 7.17
N GLY A 69 -18.13 -9.89 8.03
CA GLY A 69 -16.88 -10.13 8.77
C GLY A 69 -15.60 -10.08 7.92
N THR A 70 -15.69 -9.67 6.64
CA THR A 70 -14.53 -9.57 5.74
C THR A 70 -14.55 -8.22 5.05
N PHE A 71 -13.42 -7.51 5.13
CA PHE A 71 -13.19 -6.23 4.46
C PHE A 71 -12.29 -6.38 3.25
N GLU A 72 -12.70 -5.80 2.13
CA GLU A 72 -11.87 -5.68 0.94
C GLU A 72 -11.17 -4.32 0.94
N VAL A 73 -9.85 -4.36 1.17
CA VAL A 73 -8.98 -3.17 1.21
C VAL A 73 -7.98 -3.28 0.07
N GLU A 74 -7.72 -2.18 -0.63
CA GLU A 74 -6.67 -2.12 -1.64
C GLU A 74 -5.48 -1.32 -1.12
N VAL A 75 -4.27 -1.82 -1.35
CA VAL A 75 -3.04 -1.03 -1.15
C VAL A 75 -2.52 -0.59 -2.50
N ALA A 76 -2.51 0.71 -2.74
CA ALA A 76 -1.90 1.32 -3.92
C ALA A 76 -0.51 1.85 -3.54
N ILE A 77 0.54 1.32 -4.16
CA ILE A 77 1.91 1.80 -3.99
C ILE A 77 2.24 2.66 -5.19
N ALA A 78 2.75 3.86 -4.95
CA ALA A 78 3.18 4.79 -5.99
C ALA A 78 4.55 5.38 -5.65
N GLY A 79 5.41 5.49 -6.66
CA GLY A 79 6.72 6.08 -6.51
C GLY A 79 7.38 6.38 -7.85
N GLU A 80 8.50 7.09 -7.82
CA GLU A 80 9.31 7.36 -9.00
C GLU A 80 10.77 7.08 -8.67
N VAL A 81 11.42 6.30 -9.53
CA VAL A 81 12.78 5.84 -9.33
C VAL A 81 13.66 6.12 -10.55
N ARG A 82 14.96 6.13 -10.35
CA ARG A 82 15.96 6.29 -11.42
C ARG A 82 17.13 5.36 -11.17
N TYR A 83 17.57 4.65 -12.21
CA TYR A 83 18.82 3.92 -12.14
C TYR A 83 19.99 4.90 -12.10
N THR A 84 20.96 4.68 -11.21
CA THR A 84 22.08 5.62 -11.00
C THR A 84 22.90 5.89 -12.26
N ALA A 85 22.99 4.93 -13.18
CA ALA A 85 23.70 5.04 -14.46
C ALA A 85 22.83 5.53 -15.64
N ARG A 86 21.54 5.81 -15.45
CA ARG A 86 20.62 6.27 -16.51
C ARG A 86 19.98 7.59 -16.12
N LEU A 87 19.61 8.43 -17.08
CA LEU A 87 18.85 9.67 -16.84
C LEU A 87 17.34 9.43 -16.75
N THR A 88 16.86 8.31 -17.28
CA THR A 88 15.45 7.94 -17.30
C THR A 88 14.88 7.78 -15.89
N LYS A 89 13.74 8.40 -15.66
CA LYS A 89 12.93 8.26 -14.45
C LYS A 89 11.79 7.30 -14.77
N CYS A 90 11.53 6.37 -13.86
CA CYS A 90 10.56 5.30 -14.00
C CYS A 90 9.53 5.41 -12.90
N LYS A 91 8.26 5.54 -13.27
CA LYS A 91 7.16 5.45 -12.33
C LYS A 91 6.95 4.00 -11.95
N ILE A 92 6.72 3.76 -10.67
CA ILE A 92 6.34 2.47 -10.12
C ILE A 92 4.96 2.66 -9.53
N GLU A 93 4.01 1.90 -10.04
CA GLU A 93 2.65 1.84 -9.55
C GLU A 93 2.28 0.38 -9.37
N ALA A 94 1.78 0.03 -8.18
CA ALA A 94 1.29 -1.31 -7.87
C ALA A 94 -0.02 -1.23 -7.10
N THR A 95 -0.89 -2.20 -7.33
CA THR A 95 -2.12 -2.36 -6.55
C THR A 95 -2.18 -3.77 -5.98
N CYS A 96 -2.32 -3.86 -4.66
CA CYS A 96 -2.38 -5.12 -3.92
C CYS A 96 -3.78 -5.26 -3.29
N PRO A 97 -4.61 -6.20 -3.74
CA PRO A 97 -5.90 -6.46 -3.09
C PRO A 97 -5.65 -7.23 -1.79
N LEU A 98 -6.12 -6.70 -0.66
CA LEU A 98 -6.03 -7.29 0.66
C LEU A 98 -7.44 -7.61 1.18
N LYS A 99 -7.60 -8.84 1.66
CA LYS A 99 -8.81 -9.27 2.35
C LYS A 99 -8.51 -9.35 3.83
N LEU A 100 -9.11 -8.46 4.61
CA LEU A 100 -8.96 -8.43 6.06
C LEU A 100 -10.18 -9.11 6.67
N GLN A 101 -9.99 -10.18 7.44
CA GLN A 101 -11.08 -10.77 8.20
C GLN A 101 -11.09 -10.15 9.60
N LEU A 102 -12.28 -9.84 10.11
CA LEU A 102 -12.43 -9.53 11.53
C LEU A 102 -12.18 -10.78 12.34
N ALA A 103 -11.41 -10.64 13.43
CA ALA A 103 -11.24 -11.73 14.36
C ALA A 103 -12.61 -12.10 14.95
N PRO A 104 -13.03 -13.38 14.89
CA PRO A 104 -14.23 -13.81 15.59
C PRO A 104 -14.08 -13.53 17.08
N PRO A 105 -15.18 -13.14 17.78
CA PRO A 105 -15.13 -12.92 19.22
C PRO A 105 -14.59 -14.15 19.94
N GLY A 106 -13.51 -13.99 20.72
CA GLY A 106 -12.78 -15.08 21.40
C GLY A 106 -11.47 -15.50 20.72
N THR A 107 -11.14 -14.94 19.56
CA THR A 107 -9.87 -15.20 18.84
C THR A 107 -9.03 -13.94 18.79
N THR A 108 -7.75 -14.02 19.19
CA THR A 108 -6.86 -12.85 19.26
C THR A 108 -6.07 -12.60 17.98
N SER A 109 -6.12 -13.50 16.99
CA SER A 109 -5.35 -13.35 15.77
C SER A 109 -6.09 -13.88 14.53
N VAL A 110 -5.91 -13.18 13.42
CA VAL A 110 -6.38 -13.58 12.10
C VAL A 110 -5.15 -13.80 11.23
N ALA A 111 -5.13 -14.91 10.48
CA ALA A 111 -4.03 -15.18 9.56
C ALA A 111 -4.11 -14.22 8.36
N PHE A 112 -3.14 -13.32 8.24
CA PHE A 112 -3.02 -12.45 7.08
C PHE A 112 -2.58 -13.26 5.85
N GLN A 113 -3.33 -13.13 4.76
CA GLN A 113 -2.97 -13.77 3.50
C GLN A 113 -1.87 -12.99 2.79
N LYS A 114 -0.88 -13.73 2.26
CA LYS A 114 0.09 -13.17 1.31
C LYS A 114 -0.62 -12.95 -0.02
N VAL A 115 -0.61 -11.71 -0.50
CA VAL A 115 -1.25 -11.34 -1.77
C VAL A 115 -0.20 -10.93 -2.79
N LYS A 116 -0.44 -11.22 -4.07
CA LYS A 116 0.39 -10.75 -5.17
C LYS A 116 -0.13 -9.40 -5.63
N CYS A 117 0.72 -8.39 -5.62
CA CYS A 117 0.40 -7.07 -6.16
C CYS A 117 0.44 -7.10 -7.70
N LYS A 118 -0.51 -6.41 -8.33
CA LYS A 118 -0.49 -6.13 -9.76
C LYS A 118 0.38 -4.90 -9.98
N LEU A 119 1.46 -5.06 -10.74
CA LEU A 119 2.33 -3.95 -11.13
C LEU A 119 1.81 -3.34 -12.44
N THR A 120 1.73 -2.02 -12.52
CA THR A 120 1.45 -1.32 -13.77
C THR A 120 2.59 -1.57 -14.77
N LYS A 121 2.26 -1.67 -16.06
CA LYS A 121 3.27 -1.85 -17.10
C LYS A 121 4.26 -0.67 -17.06
N PRO A 122 5.57 -0.94 -17.09
CA PRO A 122 6.56 0.12 -17.11
C PRO A 122 6.45 0.95 -18.39
N GLU A 123 6.72 2.25 -18.27
CA GLU A 123 6.85 3.16 -19.42
C GLU A 123 8.07 2.78 -20.27
N LYS A 124 8.09 3.20 -21.54
CA LYS A 124 9.20 2.89 -22.46
C LYS A 124 10.54 3.38 -21.88
N ASN A 125 11.54 2.49 -21.85
CA ASN A 125 12.88 2.68 -21.25
C ASN A 125 12.94 2.49 -19.72
N CYS A 126 11.82 2.03 -19.15
CA CYS A 126 11.70 1.31 -17.90
C CYS A 126 11.32 -0.15 -18.24
#